data_AF-A0A2G6E0L4-F1
#
_entry.id   AF-A0A2G6E0L4-F1
#
_cell.length_a   1.000
_cell.length_b   1.000
_cell.length_c   1.000
_cell.angle_alpha   90.00
_cell.angle_beta   90.00
_cell.angle_gamma   90.00
#
_symmetry.space_group_name_H-M   'P 1'
#
loop_
_entity.id
_entity.type
_entity.pdbx_description
1 polymer ?
#
loop_
_entity_poly.entity_id
_entity_poly.type
_entity_poly.pdbx_seq_one_letter_code
_entity_poly.pdbx_strand_id
1 'polypeptide(L)' 'PFAMYSELCAVTGKRHDPCVIDVFISAVHFMEGGEPLPWWSFTDQRKKYLARQQEGK' A
#
# COMPACT_ATOMS: atom_id res chain seq x y z
N PRO A 1 0.11 -5.08 3.96
CA PRO A 1 -0.44 -3.95 3.15
C PRO A 1 -0.81 -4.30 1.69
N PHE A 2 0.12 -4.81 0.87
CA PHE A 2 -0.16 -5.10 -0.56
C PHE A 2 -1.21 -6.20 -0.77
N ALA A 3 -1.19 -7.25 0.07
CA ALA A 3 -2.22 -8.29 0.04
C ALA A 3 -3.62 -7.72 0.36
N MET A 4 -3.73 -6.81 1.33
CA MET A 4 -4.99 -6.15 1.68
C MET A 4 -5.54 -5.31 0.52
N TYR A 5 -4.66 -4.66 -0.26
CA TYR A 5 -5.07 -3.96 -1.47
C TYR A 5 -5.58 -4.92 -2.55
N SER A 6 -4.89 -6.05 -2.77
CA SER A 6 -5.36 -7.07 -3.71
C SER A 6 -6.72 -7.63 -3.30
N GLU A 7 -6.91 -7.91 -2.00
CA GLU A 7 -8.17 -8.38 -1.44
C GLU A 7 -9.28 -7.34 -1.57
N LEU A 8 -9.01 -6.06 -1.27
CA LEU A 8 -9.95 -4.97 -1.49
C LEU A 8 -10.41 -4.93 -2.95
N CYS A 9 -9.48 -5.02 -3.89
CA CYS A 9 -9.82 -5.03 -5.32
C CYS A 9 -10.68 -6.24 -5.68
N ALA A 10 -10.38 -7.42 -5.13
CA ALA A 10 -11.11 -8.65 -5.38
C ALA A 10 -12.54 -8.59 -4.83
N VAL A 11 -12.71 -8.18 -3.57
CA VAL A 11 -14.02 -8.10 -2.89
C VAL A 11 -14.91 -7.03 -3.51
N THR A 12 -14.34 -5.92 -3.96
CA THR A 12 -15.11 -4.83 -4.58
C THR A 12 -15.29 -5.00 -6.09
N GLY A 13 -14.59 -5.95 -6.72
CA GLY A 13 -14.58 -6.14 -8.17
C GLY A 13 -14.01 -4.95 -8.95
N LYS A 14 -13.28 -4.05 -8.30
CA LYS A 14 -12.77 -2.80 -8.89
C LYS A 14 -11.28 -2.68 -8.66
N ARG A 15 -10.57 -2.17 -9.67
CA ARG A 15 -9.18 -1.73 -9.50
C ARG A 15 -9.20 -0.33 -8.87
N HIS A 16 -8.86 -0.26 -7.58
CA HIS A 16 -8.72 1.01 -6.87
C HIS A 16 -7.41 1.71 -7.26
N ASP A 17 -7.30 2.99 -6.90
CA ASP A 17 -6.04 3.70 -7.08
C ASP A 17 -4.94 3.10 -6.19
N PRO A 18 -3.70 2.92 -6.71
CA PRO A 18 -2.61 2.35 -5.94
C PRO A 18 -2.24 3.15 -4.67
N CYS A 19 -2.64 4.42 -4.54
CA CYS A 19 -2.42 5.21 -3.33
C CYS A 19 -3.14 4.62 -2.10
N VAL A 20 -4.14 3.75 -2.28
CA VAL A 20 -4.78 3.02 -1.18
C VAL A 20 -3.79 2.08 -0.47
N ILE A 21 -2.76 1.59 -1.17
CA ILE A 21 -1.67 0.83 -0.54
C ILE A 21 -0.94 1.71 0.49
N ASP A 22 -0.74 3.00 0.21
CA ASP A 22 -0.05 3.94 1.11
C ASP A 22 -0.86 4.11 2.41
N VAL A 23 -2.19 4.13 2.31
CA VAL A 23 -3.12 4.12 3.46
C VAL A 23 -2.97 2.84 4.28
N PHE A 24 -2.94 1.67 3.63
CA PHE A 24 -2.73 0.41 4.36
C PHE A 24 -1.36 0.31 5.01
N ILE A 25 -0.31 0.85 4.39
CA ILE A 25 1.03 0.89 5.00
C ILE A 25 0.99 1.76 6.24
N SER A 26 0.42 2.97 6.17
CA SER A 26 0.29 3.89 7.31
C SER A 26 -0.52 3.28 8.46
N ALA A 27 -1.66 2.65 8.16
CA ALA A 27 -2.48 2.00 9.16
C ALA A 27 -1.73 0.85 9.86
N VAL A 28 -1.08 -0.04 9.10
CA VAL A 28 -0.32 -1.17 9.67
C VAL A 28 0.87 -0.66 10.50
N HIS A 29 1.64 0.31 9.98
CA HIS A 29 2.77 0.90 10.69
C HIS A 29 2.39 1.44 12.07
N PHE A 30 1.27 2.18 12.14
CA PHE A 30 0.75 2.68 13.41
C PHE A 30 0.31 1.55 14.36
N MET A 31 -0.40 0.55 13.83
CA MET A 31 -0.84 -0.61 14.63
C MET A 31 0.32 -1.47 15.15
N GLU A 32 1.48 -1.43 14.49
CA GLU A 32 2.72 -2.08 14.91
C GLU A 32 3.51 -1.26 15.95
N GLY A 33 2.97 -0.13 16.42
CA GLY A 33 3.60 0.75 17.40
C GLY A 33 4.52 1.82 16.81
N GLY A 34 4.44 2.04 15.49
CA GLY A 34 5.11 3.15 14.82
C GLY A 34 4.43 4.50 15.10
N GLU A 35 5.13 5.58 14.75
CA GLU A 35 4.61 6.93 14.87
C GLU A 35 3.37 7.14 13.95
N PRO A 36 2.39 7.97 14.36
CA PRO A 36 1.22 8.28 13.54
C PRO A 36 1.63 9.18 12.36
N LEU A 37 2.05 8.55 11.26
CA LEU A 37 2.47 9.24 10.05
C LEU A 37 1.32 9.33 9.03
N PRO A 38 1.18 10.47 8.32
CA PRO A 38 0.20 10.58 7.25
C PRO A 38 0.52 9.61 6.12
N TRP A 39 -0.52 9.09 5.45
CA TRP A 39 -0.36 8.02 4.46
C TRP A 39 0.57 8.38 3.30
N TRP A 40 0.63 9.64 2.87
CA TRP A 40 1.48 10.06 1.76
C TRP A 40 2.98 9.95 2.06
N SER A 41 3.39 9.87 3.33
CA SER A 41 4.78 9.60 3.73
C SER A 41 5.31 8.27 3.19
N PHE A 42 4.42 7.32 2.88
CA PHE A 42 4.77 5.99 2.37
C PHE A 42 4.72 5.87 0.84
N THR A 43 4.38 6.97 0.14
CA THR A 43 4.26 6.99 -1.33
C THR A 43 5.53 6.51 -2.04
N ASP A 44 6.69 6.98 -1.58
CA ASP A 44 7.98 6.62 -2.18
C ASP A 44 8.30 5.13 -1.98
N GLN A 45 8.02 4.60 -0.78
CA GLN A 45 8.16 3.17 -0.47
C GLN A 45 7.32 2.30 -1.42
N ARG A 46 6.04 2.65 -1.62
CA ARG A 46 5.17 1.94 -2.57
C ARG A 46 5.69 2.01 -4.00
N LYS A 47 6.07 3.20 -4.48
CA LYS A 47 6.57 3.38 -5.85
C LYS A 47 7.81 2.53 -6.10
N LYS A 48 8.77 2.55 -5.18
CA LYS A 48 9.98 1.71 -5.24
C LYS A 48 9.64 0.22 -5.26
N TYR A 49 8.71 -0.22 -4.40
CA TYR A 49 8.29 -1.61 -4.37
C TYR A 49 7.65 -2.04 -5.71
N LEU A 50 6.70 -1.26 -6.23
CA LEU A 50 6.02 -1.59 -7.48
C LEU A 50 6.93 -1.53 -8.71
N ALA A 51 7.93 -0.65 -8.74
CA ALA A 51 8.93 -0.62 -9.80
C ALA A 51 9.75 -1.91 -9.81
N ARG A 52 10.26 -2.35 -8.65
CA ARG A 52 11.02 -3.62 -8.53
C ARG A 52 10.20 -4.84 -8.96
N GLN A 53 8.89 -4.84 -8.68
CA GLN A 53 8.00 -5.94 -9.09
C GLN A 53 7.71 -5.94 -10.61
N GLN A 54 7.90 -4.82 -11.30
CA GLN A 54 7.76 -4.73 -12.76
C GLN A 54 9.04 -5.17 -13.48
N GLU A 55 10.21 -4.95 -12.88
CA GLU A 55 11.51 -5.34 -13.44
C GLU A 55 11.76 -6.86 -13.41
N GLY A 56 11.09 -7.58 -12.52
CA GLY A 56 11.20 -9.04 -12.37
C GLY A 56 10.20 -9.86 -13.18
N LYS A 57 9.44 -9.23 -14.09
CA LYS A 57 8.48 -9.86 -15.01
C LYS A 57 8.98 -9.80 -16.44
#